data_AF-A0A6M1ZB70-F1
#
_entry.id   AF-A0A6M1ZB70-F1
#
_cell.length_a   1.000
_cell.length_b   1.000
_cell.length_c   1.000
_cell.angle_alpha   90.00
_cell.angle_beta   90.00
_cell.angle_gamma   90.00
#
_symmetry.space_group_name_H-M   'P 1'
#
loop_
_entity.id
_entity.type
_entity.pdbx_description
1 polymer ?
#
loop_
_entity_poly.entity_id
_entity_poly.type
_entity_poly.pdbx_seq_one_letter_code
_entity_poly.pdbx_strand_id
1 'polypeptide(L)'
;MKAPQFSLIAKGVLIAACLVAAQRFCHKQTDGFSLMAISASRPYNKAFETRPLLPYEQEELKVALDQPYTYYGCGGQAFAFFSADGNYVIKFFKQRLFRPPHLLNLLPLPKLLFHYREKRNFIRRDKLARDFFSYRVSFVELQEQTGVLYTHLNRTKGHFDKLTITDKLGIRHRLEPDKFDFIVQKRAISVHDYIDSCRDSQEAGRAFASIFHLIKVRALKGYRDRDPNIRTNCGFLDGRAIKIDVGRFVPSEIMQTHEGWEGELNRIVAPFEEWVLQAHKEWHPIYLEKLQEARAL
;
A
#
# COMPACT_ATOMS: atom_id res chain seq x y z
N MET A 1 54.32 -23.08 -20.54
CA MET A 1 53.68 -22.08 -19.65
C MET A 1 52.66 -22.80 -18.77
N LYS A 2 52.87 -22.86 -17.44
CA LYS A 2 51.88 -23.46 -16.53
C LYS A 2 50.75 -22.45 -16.31
N ALA A 3 49.51 -22.84 -16.59
CA ALA A 3 48.34 -22.01 -16.29
C ALA A 3 48.33 -21.67 -14.79
N PRO A 4 48.02 -20.42 -14.41
CA PRO A 4 47.95 -20.05 -13.00
C PRO A 4 46.91 -20.93 -12.30
N GLN A 5 47.36 -21.76 -11.36
CA GLN A 5 46.47 -22.49 -10.45
C GLN A 5 45.82 -21.47 -9.52
N PHE A 6 44.65 -20.95 -9.93
CA PHE A 6 43.79 -20.23 -9.01
C PHE A 6 43.49 -21.15 -7.82
N SER A 7 43.85 -20.69 -6.62
CA SER A 7 43.58 -21.43 -5.39
C SER A 7 42.09 -21.73 -5.29
N LEU A 8 41.75 -22.88 -4.70
CA LEU A 8 40.36 -23.30 -4.48
C LEU A 8 39.52 -22.20 -3.79
N ILE A 9 40.18 -21.41 -2.94
CA ILE A 9 39.63 -20.24 -2.25
C ILE A 9 39.17 -19.16 -3.25
N ALA A 10 40.01 -18.80 -4.23
CA ALA A 10 39.66 -17.79 -5.23
C ALA A 10 38.45 -18.21 -6.08
N LYS A 11 38.36 -19.50 -6.44
CA LYS A 11 37.18 -20.05 -7.13
C LYS A 11 35.93 -19.99 -6.26
N GLY A 12 36.05 -20.33 -4.97
CA GLY A 12 34.95 -20.23 -4.01
C GLY A 12 34.43 -18.80 -3.84
N VAL A 13 35.34 -17.82 -3.71
CA VAL A 13 34.99 -16.40 -3.62
C VAL A 13 34.28 -15.91 -4.88
N LEU A 14 34.79 -16.28 -6.06
CA LEU A 14 34.16 -15.91 -7.34
C LEU A 14 32.75 -16.49 -7.46
N ILE A 15 32.55 -17.77 -7.13
CA ILE A 15 31.22 -18.40 -7.14
C ILE A 15 30.26 -17.67 -6.19
N ALA A 16 30.69 -17.38 -4.96
CA ALA A 16 29.87 -16.65 -3.99
C ALA A 16 29.51 -15.24 -4.51
N ALA A 17 30.46 -14.53 -5.10
CA ALA A 17 30.22 -13.21 -5.70
C ALA A 17 29.22 -13.29 -6.87
N CYS A 18 29.35 -14.29 -7.75
CA CYS A 18 28.42 -14.54 -8.85
C CYS A 18 27.01 -14.84 -8.34
N LEU A 19 26.87 -15.66 -7.30
CA LEU A 19 25.55 -15.98 -6.70
C LEU A 19 24.89 -14.73 -6.09
N VAL A 20 25.66 -13.89 -5.39
CA VAL A 20 25.15 -12.62 -4.84
C VAL A 20 24.76 -11.66 -5.97
N ALA A 21 25.57 -11.57 -7.02
CA ALA A 21 25.29 -10.74 -8.18
C ALA A 21 24.01 -11.21 -8.90
N ALA A 22 23.87 -12.51 -9.14
CA ALA A 22 22.69 -13.12 -9.74
C ALA A 22 21.44 -12.88 -8.89
N GLN A 23 21.53 -13.06 -7.56
CA GLN A 23 20.41 -12.76 -6.65
C GLN A 23 19.99 -11.29 -6.74
N ARG A 24 20.95 -10.36 -6.68
CA ARG A 24 20.67 -8.91 -6.78
C ARG A 24 20.07 -8.54 -8.12
N PHE A 25 20.58 -9.13 -9.20
CA PHE A 25 20.04 -8.96 -10.54
C PHE A 25 18.58 -9.43 -10.59
N CYS A 26 18.30 -10.68 -10.20
CA CYS A 26 16.93 -11.21 -10.16
C CYS A 26 16.00 -10.37 -9.28
N HIS A 27 16.48 -9.90 -8.12
CA HIS A 27 15.69 -9.04 -7.24
C HIS A 27 15.33 -7.72 -7.92
N LYS A 28 16.26 -7.11 -8.67
CA LYS A 28 16.01 -5.87 -9.42
C LYS A 28 15.05 -6.09 -10.60
N GLN A 29 15.19 -7.21 -11.31
CA GLN A 29 14.33 -7.52 -12.46
C GLN A 29 12.88 -7.85 -12.07
N THR A 30 12.67 -8.38 -10.85
CA THR A 30 11.34 -8.79 -10.35
C THR A 30 10.77 -7.85 -9.28
N ASP A 31 11.54 -6.85 -8.84
CA ASP A 31 11.31 -6.09 -7.59
C ASP A 31 11.13 -6.99 -6.35
N GLY A 32 11.66 -8.22 -6.43
CA GLY A 32 11.49 -9.26 -5.43
C GLY A 32 10.13 -9.94 -5.42
N PHE A 33 9.30 -9.74 -6.45
CA PHE A 33 8.06 -10.48 -6.62
C PHE A 33 8.35 -11.98 -6.84
N SER A 34 7.53 -12.81 -6.19
CA SER A 34 7.40 -14.25 -6.43
C SER A 34 6.12 -14.73 -5.75
N LEU A 35 5.58 -15.88 -6.17
CA LEU A 35 4.41 -16.46 -5.52
C LEU A 35 4.67 -16.76 -4.03
N MET A 36 5.90 -17.15 -3.68
CA MET A 36 6.31 -17.34 -2.30
C MET A 36 6.30 -16.03 -1.50
N ALA A 37 6.66 -14.90 -2.11
CA ALA A 37 6.69 -13.60 -1.44
C ALA A 37 5.30 -13.10 -1.03
N ILE A 38 4.24 -13.59 -1.67
CA ILE A 38 2.85 -13.21 -1.37
C ILE A 38 2.06 -14.29 -0.63
N SER A 39 2.57 -15.53 -0.56
CA SER A 39 1.88 -16.69 0.04
C SER A 39 1.74 -16.60 1.56
N ALA A 40 0.51 -16.45 2.03
CA ALA A 40 0.16 -16.39 3.45
C ALA A 40 0.16 -17.80 4.09
N SER A 41 0.79 -17.95 5.24
CA SER A 41 0.83 -19.19 6.05
C SER A 41 0.46 -18.92 7.50
N ARG A 42 -0.23 -17.82 7.75
CA ARG A 42 -0.65 -17.42 9.10
C ARG A 42 -1.94 -18.14 9.46
N PRO A 43 -2.15 -18.47 10.75
CA PRO A 43 -3.44 -18.95 11.21
C PRO A 43 -4.49 -17.85 11.05
N TYR A 44 -5.75 -18.28 11.01
CA TYR A 44 -6.90 -17.38 11.05
C TYR A 44 -6.84 -16.47 12.28
N ASN A 45 -7.26 -15.22 12.13
CA ASN A 45 -7.36 -14.25 13.22
C ASN A 45 -8.63 -13.41 13.07
N LYS A 46 -9.52 -13.50 14.06
CA LYS A 46 -10.78 -12.77 14.12
C LYS A 46 -10.59 -11.25 14.03
N ALA A 47 -9.49 -10.70 14.56
CA ALA A 47 -9.21 -9.27 14.49
C ALA A 47 -8.96 -8.76 13.06
N PHE A 48 -8.68 -9.66 12.12
CA PHE A 48 -8.46 -9.35 10.70
C PHE A 48 -9.71 -9.54 9.85
N GLU A 49 -10.83 -9.98 10.43
CA GLU A 49 -12.09 -10.09 9.72
C GLU A 49 -12.68 -8.71 9.39
N THR A 50 -13.21 -8.63 8.19
CA THR A 50 -14.00 -7.50 7.71
C THR A 50 -15.49 -7.79 7.88
N ARG A 51 -16.32 -6.76 7.73
CA ARG A 51 -17.77 -6.97 7.62
C ARG A 51 -18.11 -7.75 6.34
N PRO A 52 -19.23 -8.49 6.30
CA PRO A 52 -19.75 -9.05 5.06
C PRO A 52 -19.96 -7.97 3.99
N LEU A 53 -19.77 -8.36 2.73
CA LEU A 53 -20.05 -7.51 1.58
C LEU A 53 -21.56 -7.39 1.37
N LEU A 54 -22.02 -6.18 1.09
CA LEU A 54 -23.38 -5.90 0.60
C LEU A 54 -23.53 -6.44 -0.84
N PRO A 55 -24.75 -6.73 -1.31
CA PRO A 55 -24.96 -7.33 -2.63
C PRO A 55 -24.27 -6.57 -3.78
N TYR A 56 -24.39 -5.23 -3.81
CA TYR A 56 -23.74 -4.42 -4.84
C TYR A 56 -22.21 -4.46 -4.76
N GLU A 57 -21.64 -4.58 -3.54
CA GLU A 57 -20.19 -4.71 -3.36
C GLU A 57 -19.69 -6.09 -3.81
N GLN A 58 -20.49 -7.14 -3.63
CA GLN A 58 -20.18 -8.47 -4.12
C GLN A 58 -20.14 -8.51 -5.65
N GLU A 59 -21.11 -7.87 -6.30
CA GLU A 59 -21.14 -7.74 -7.76
C GLU A 59 -19.93 -6.96 -8.28
N GLU A 60 -19.63 -5.80 -7.69
CA GLU A 60 -18.48 -4.99 -8.08
C GLU A 60 -17.15 -5.72 -7.84
N LEU A 61 -17.01 -6.42 -6.71
CA LEU A 61 -15.83 -7.24 -6.42
C LEU A 61 -15.68 -8.38 -7.42
N LYS A 62 -16.77 -9.04 -7.81
CA LYS A 62 -16.75 -10.11 -8.81
C LYS A 62 -16.25 -9.58 -10.15
N VAL A 63 -16.78 -8.44 -10.59
CA VAL A 63 -16.33 -7.76 -11.82
C VAL A 63 -14.84 -7.46 -11.76
N ALA A 64 -14.35 -6.93 -10.63
CA ALA A 64 -12.93 -6.64 -10.45
C ALA A 64 -12.07 -7.91 -10.51
N LEU A 65 -12.45 -8.97 -9.79
CA LEU A 65 -11.66 -10.21 -9.70
C LEU A 65 -11.70 -11.07 -10.97
N ASP A 66 -12.70 -10.91 -11.84
CA ASP A 66 -12.76 -11.59 -13.14
C ASP A 66 -11.79 -11.00 -14.19
N GLN A 67 -11.14 -9.87 -13.89
CA GLN A 67 -10.16 -9.26 -14.78
C GLN A 67 -8.79 -9.96 -14.71
N PRO A 68 -8.03 -10.01 -15.82
CA PRO A 68 -6.60 -10.24 -15.74
C PRO A 68 -5.89 -8.97 -15.23
N TYR A 69 -4.84 -9.17 -14.43
CA TYR A 69 -4.06 -8.09 -13.84
C TYR A 69 -2.60 -8.11 -14.29
N THR A 70 -2.00 -6.93 -14.45
CA THR A 70 -0.59 -6.77 -14.87
C THR A 70 0.19 -6.01 -13.81
N TYR A 71 1.41 -6.45 -13.52
CA TYR A 71 2.28 -5.83 -12.54
C TYR A 71 2.52 -4.36 -12.87
N TYR A 72 2.26 -3.50 -11.89
CA TYR A 72 2.52 -2.06 -12.01
C TYR A 72 3.78 -1.66 -11.23
N GLY A 73 3.90 -2.12 -10.00
CA GLY A 73 5.00 -1.72 -9.13
C GLY A 73 4.89 -2.31 -7.73
N CYS A 74 5.80 -1.90 -6.85
CA CYS A 74 5.75 -2.33 -5.46
C CYS A 74 6.11 -1.20 -4.50
N GLY A 75 5.39 -1.14 -3.38
CA GLY A 75 5.65 -0.22 -2.28
C GLY A 75 6.36 -0.92 -1.12
N GLY A 76 6.36 -0.28 0.05
CA GLY A 76 6.94 -0.86 1.26
C GLY A 76 6.26 -2.16 1.70
N GLN A 77 4.94 -2.28 1.51
CA GLN A 77 4.10 -3.35 2.08
C GLN A 77 3.54 -4.34 1.07
N ALA A 78 3.31 -3.94 -0.18
CA ALA A 78 2.59 -4.74 -1.16
C ALA A 78 3.17 -4.63 -2.58
N PHE A 79 2.80 -5.60 -3.43
CA PHE A 79 2.95 -5.55 -4.88
C PHE A 79 1.61 -5.15 -5.49
N ALA A 80 1.60 -4.16 -6.38
CA ALA A 80 0.40 -3.64 -7.00
C ALA A 80 0.30 -4.11 -8.46
N PHE A 81 -0.91 -4.50 -8.86
CA PHE A 81 -1.23 -4.91 -10.22
C PHE A 81 -2.47 -4.16 -10.67
N PHE A 82 -2.49 -3.71 -11.92
CA PHE A 82 -3.63 -3.02 -12.53
C PHE A 82 -4.46 -3.99 -13.35
N SER A 83 -5.78 -3.88 -13.25
CA SER A 83 -6.70 -4.64 -14.09
C SER A 83 -6.56 -4.22 -15.55
N ALA A 84 -6.93 -5.11 -16.47
CA ALA A 84 -6.86 -4.85 -17.90
C ALA A 84 -7.76 -3.69 -18.37
N ASP A 85 -8.91 -3.50 -17.72
CA ASP A 85 -9.80 -2.36 -17.98
C ASP A 85 -9.29 -1.04 -17.38
N GLY A 86 -8.23 -1.09 -16.58
CA GLY A 86 -7.62 0.07 -15.95
C GLY A 86 -8.42 0.65 -14.77
N ASN A 87 -9.52 0.04 -14.34
CA ASN A 87 -10.39 0.60 -13.28
C ASN A 87 -10.03 0.14 -11.87
N TYR A 88 -9.27 -0.94 -11.73
CA TYR A 88 -8.98 -1.57 -10.45
C TYR A 88 -7.49 -1.79 -10.22
N VAL A 89 -7.13 -1.82 -8.95
CA VAL A 89 -5.82 -2.20 -8.44
C VAL A 89 -6.01 -3.34 -7.46
N ILE A 90 -5.33 -4.46 -7.69
CA ILE A 90 -5.17 -5.49 -6.66
C ILE A 90 -3.77 -5.40 -6.07
N LYS A 91 -3.69 -5.44 -4.73
CA LYS A 91 -2.41 -5.36 -4.01
C LYS A 91 -2.21 -6.62 -3.18
N PHE A 92 -1.12 -7.34 -3.43
CA PHE A 92 -0.73 -8.53 -2.67
C PHE A 92 0.34 -8.19 -1.63
N PHE A 93 0.13 -8.62 -0.38
CA PHE A 93 1.02 -8.27 0.72
C PHE A 93 2.35 -9.03 0.70
N LYS A 94 3.44 -8.30 0.97
CA LYS A 94 4.80 -8.85 1.10
C LYS A 94 4.96 -9.63 2.41
N GLN A 95 4.81 -10.95 2.36
CA GLN A 95 4.81 -11.83 3.53
C GLN A 95 6.13 -11.85 4.30
N ARG A 96 7.25 -11.57 3.61
CA ARG A 96 8.59 -11.46 4.22
C ARG A 96 8.67 -10.39 5.31
N LEU A 97 7.79 -9.39 5.29
CA LEU A 97 7.76 -8.33 6.30
C LEU A 97 7.25 -8.84 7.65
N PHE A 98 6.46 -9.91 7.62
CA PHE A 98 5.74 -10.43 8.77
C PHE A 98 6.34 -11.74 9.31
N ARG A 99 7.34 -12.30 8.64
CA ARG A 99 7.99 -13.56 9.05
C ARG A 99 9.49 -13.38 9.27
N PRO A 100 10.05 -14.01 10.32
CA PRO A 100 11.49 -14.20 10.38
C PRO A 100 11.96 -15.16 9.26
N PRO A 101 13.21 -15.03 8.79
CA PRO A 101 13.84 -16.03 7.95
C PRO A 101 13.78 -17.43 8.59
N HIS A 102 13.40 -18.46 7.81
CA HIS A 102 13.21 -19.82 8.31
C HIS A 102 14.43 -20.37 9.07
N LEU A 103 15.64 -20.11 8.56
CA LEU A 103 16.88 -20.62 9.16
C LEU A 103 17.15 -20.04 10.57
N LEU A 104 16.71 -18.81 10.85
CA LEU A 104 16.88 -18.19 12.16
C LEU A 104 15.98 -18.82 13.24
N ASN A 105 14.95 -19.58 12.85
CA ASN A 105 14.11 -20.31 13.79
C ASN A 105 14.62 -21.72 14.09
N LEU A 106 15.52 -22.28 13.27
CA LEU A 106 16.00 -23.65 13.39
C LEU A 106 17.26 -23.78 14.27
N LEU A 107 18.01 -22.69 14.47
CA LEU A 107 19.26 -22.72 15.22
C LEU A 107 19.02 -22.41 16.72
N PRO A 108 19.60 -23.19 17.66
CA PRO A 108 19.66 -22.81 19.06
C PRO A 108 20.61 -21.60 19.20
N LEU A 109 20.04 -20.43 19.45
CA LEU A 109 20.81 -19.18 19.55
C LEU A 109 21.26 -18.95 21.00
N PRO A 110 22.49 -18.44 21.22
CA PRO A 110 22.91 -17.89 22.51
C PRO A 110 21.88 -16.89 23.07
N LYS A 111 21.76 -16.79 24.40
CA LYS A 111 20.70 -16.00 25.07
C LYS A 111 20.54 -14.58 24.51
N LEU A 112 21.63 -13.86 24.25
CA LEU A 112 21.58 -12.49 23.68
C LEU A 112 20.91 -12.46 22.29
N LEU A 113 21.27 -13.41 21.41
CA LEU A 113 20.70 -13.53 20.07
C LEU A 113 19.25 -14.01 20.10
N PHE A 114 18.88 -14.82 21.10
CA PHE A 114 17.49 -15.20 21.34
C PHE A 114 16.62 -13.98 21.69
N HIS A 115 17.04 -13.14 22.65
CA HIS A 115 16.30 -11.92 23.01
C HIS A 115 16.19 -10.95 21.84
N TYR A 116 17.26 -10.80 21.06
CA TYR A 116 17.22 -9.99 19.83
C TYR A 116 16.19 -10.53 18.84
N ARG A 117 16.15 -11.86 18.61
CA ARG A 117 15.17 -12.51 17.74
C ARG A 117 13.75 -12.27 18.22
N GLU A 118 13.48 -12.44 19.51
CA GLU A 118 12.15 -12.22 20.11
C GLU A 118 11.70 -10.76 19.97
N LYS A 119 12.58 -9.79 20.26
CA LYS A 119 12.29 -8.37 20.04
C LYS A 119 11.95 -8.08 18.58
N ARG A 120 12.71 -8.64 17.63
CA ARG A 120 12.45 -8.48 16.19
C ARG A 120 11.13 -9.16 15.76
N ASN A 121 10.79 -10.30 16.34
CA ASN A 121 9.54 -10.99 16.08
C ASN A 121 8.35 -10.20 16.62
N PHE A 122 8.47 -9.66 17.84
CA PHE A 122 7.47 -8.77 18.43
C PHE A 122 7.20 -7.56 17.53
N ILE A 123 8.24 -6.83 17.12
CA ILE A 123 8.12 -5.65 16.23
C ILE A 123 7.41 -6.02 14.92
N ARG A 124 7.69 -7.20 14.35
CA ARG A 124 7.02 -7.66 13.11
C ARG A 124 5.54 -7.98 13.32
N ARG A 125 5.20 -8.66 14.41
CA ARG A 125 3.80 -8.98 14.76
C ARG A 125 2.99 -7.73 15.04
N ASP A 126 3.57 -6.81 15.80
CA ASP A 126 3.00 -5.50 16.10
C ASP A 126 2.83 -4.65 14.83
N LYS A 127 3.82 -4.65 13.92
CA LYS A 127 3.67 -4.03 12.60
C LYS A 127 2.56 -4.69 11.77
N LEU A 128 2.50 -6.01 11.71
CA LEU A 128 1.43 -6.74 11.01
C LEU A 128 0.05 -6.31 11.54
N ALA A 129 -0.13 -6.31 12.86
CA ALA A 129 -1.39 -5.96 13.50
C ALA A 129 -1.81 -4.53 13.15
N ARG A 130 -0.90 -3.56 13.21
CA ARG A 130 -1.17 -2.17 12.82
C ARG A 130 -1.50 -2.02 11.34
N ASP A 131 -0.70 -2.61 10.47
CA ASP A 131 -0.89 -2.51 9.03
C ASP A 131 -2.27 -3.11 8.68
N PHE A 132 -2.57 -4.32 9.17
CA PHE A 132 -3.83 -5.02 8.89
C PHE A 132 -5.05 -4.31 9.49
N PHE A 133 -4.91 -3.72 10.68
CA PHE A 133 -5.93 -2.83 11.23
C PHE A 133 -6.26 -1.70 10.26
N SER A 134 -5.23 -1.03 9.73
CA SER A 134 -5.41 0.07 8.78
C SER A 134 -6.12 -0.36 7.51
N TYR A 135 -5.72 -1.49 6.91
CA TYR A 135 -6.40 -2.04 5.71
C TYR A 135 -7.86 -2.42 5.99
N ARG A 136 -8.14 -3.03 7.15
CA ARG A 136 -9.51 -3.33 7.58
C ARG A 136 -10.36 -2.07 7.71
N VAL A 137 -9.89 -1.05 8.42
CA VAL A 137 -10.58 0.23 8.59
C VAL A 137 -10.84 0.91 7.25
N SER A 138 -9.89 0.79 6.32
CA SER A 138 -10.02 1.37 4.99
C SER A 138 -11.23 0.85 4.23
N PHE A 139 -11.52 -0.45 4.37
CA PHE A 139 -12.73 -1.05 3.83
C PHE A 139 -13.98 -0.78 4.67
N VAL A 140 -13.88 -0.93 6.00
CA VAL A 140 -15.06 -0.92 6.87
C VAL A 140 -15.60 0.50 7.09
N GLU A 141 -14.72 1.49 7.25
CA GLU A 141 -15.09 2.81 7.78
C GLU A 141 -14.71 3.96 6.83
N LEU A 142 -13.70 3.75 5.97
CA LEU A 142 -13.15 4.77 5.06
C LEU A 142 -13.28 4.37 3.58
N GLN A 143 -14.27 3.54 3.24
CA GLN A 143 -14.42 3.01 1.88
C GLN A 143 -14.50 4.13 0.82
N GLU A 144 -15.29 5.16 1.07
CA GLU A 144 -15.41 6.32 0.17
C GLU A 144 -14.13 7.14 0.07
N GLN A 145 -13.40 7.27 1.18
CA GLN A 145 -12.16 8.05 1.26
C GLN A 145 -10.96 7.28 0.69
N THR A 146 -11.09 5.98 0.44
CA THR A 146 -9.98 5.12 -0.01
C THR A 146 -10.26 4.40 -1.31
N GLY A 147 -11.51 4.28 -1.75
CA GLY A 147 -11.90 3.46 -2.89
C GLY A 147 -11.65 1.96 -2.69
N VAL A 148 -11.43 1.48 -1.46
CA VAL A 148 -11.20 0.05 -1.19
C VAL A 148 -12.50 -0.73 -1.34
N LEU A 149 -12.52 -1.67 -2.28
CA LEU A 149 -13.68 -2.52 -2.54
C LEU A 149 -13.75 -3.72 -1.60
N TYR A 150 -12.59 -4.30 -1.30
CA TYR A 150 -12.52 -5.47 -0.44
C TYR A 150 -11.13 -5.66 0.15
N THR A 151 -11.09 -6.27 1.33
CA THR A 151 -9.85 -6.60 2.05
C THR A 151 -9.89 -8.05 2.53
N HIS A 152 -8.98 -8.86 2.02
CA HIS A 152 -8.82 -10.27 2.33
C HIS A 152 -7.54 -10.50 3.15
N LEU A 153 -7.69 -10.71 4.46
CA LEU A 153 -6.57 -10.82 5.40
C LEU A 153 -6.52 -12.16 6.16
N ASN A 154 -7.56 -12.99 5.96
CA ASN A 154 -7.69 -14.34 6.46
C ASN A 154 -7.87 -15.27 5.27
N ARG A 155 -7.18 -16.41 5.28
CA ARG A 155 -7.34 -17.41 4.21
C ARG A 155 -8.70 -18.07 4.28
N THR A 156 -9.31 -18.28 3.12
CA THR A 156 -10.58 -18.97 2.94
C THR A 156 -10.40 -20.22 2.08
N LYS A 157 -11.50 -20.89 1.71
CA LYS A 157 -11.48 -22.03 0.79
C LYS A 157 -12.73 -21.99 -0.10
N GLY A 158 -12.53 -21.84 -1.40
CA GLY A 158 -13.60 -21.89 -2.39
C GLY A 158 -14.49 -20.65 -2.37
N HIS A 159 -13.98 -19.52 -1.87
CA HIS A 159 -14.73 -18.26 -1.86
C HIS A 159 -14.51 -17.46 -3.14
N PHE A 160 -13.38 -17.67 -3.82
CA PHE A 160 -13.02 -16.94 -5.04
C PHE A 160 -12.70 -17.88 -6.19
N ASP A 161 -13.05 -17.44 -7.40
CA ASP A 161 -12.56 -18.04 -8.63
C ASP A 161 -11.06 -17.77 -8.85
N LYS A 162 -10.48 -18.46 -9.83
CA LYS A 162 -9.05 -18.34 -10.12
C LYS A 162 -8.74 -16.99 -10.77
N LEU A 163 -7.84 -16.23 -10.14
CA LEU A 163 -7.35 -14.94 -10.64
C LEU A 163 -6.13 -15.12 -11.55
N THR A 164 -6.06 -14.35 -12.63
CA THR A 164 -4.87 -14.31 -13.50
C THR A 164 -4.07 -13.04 -13.28
N ILE A 165 -2.78 -13.18 -12.98
CA ILE A 165 -1.85 -12.04 -12.90
C ILE A 165 -0.68 -12.23 -13.86
N THR A 166 -0.10 -11.14 -14.34
CA THR A 166 1.13 -11.11 -15.14
C THR A 166 2.18 -10.34 -14.37
N ASP A 167 3.34 -10.97 -14.12
CA ASP A 167 4.40 -10.33 -13.35
C ASP A 167 5.23 -9.33 -14.19
N LYS A 168 6.23 -8.71 -13.56
CA LYS A 168 7.11 -7.72 -14.19
C LYS A 168 7.88 -8.27 -15.41
N LEU A 169 8.08 -9.58 -15.50
CA LEU A 169 8.78 -10.25 -16.60
C LEU A 169 7.81 -10.71 -17.70
N GLY A 170 6.52 -10.39 -17.60
CA GLY A 170 5.51 -10.84 -18.55
C GLY A 170 5.05 -12.28 -18.32
N ILE A 171 5.45 -12.93 -17.21
CA ILE A 171 5.06 -14.32 -16.93
C ILE A 171 3.65 -14.32 -16.33
N ARG A 172 2.78 -15.12 -16.92
CA ARG A 172 1.39 -15.29 -16.47
C ARG A 172 1.30 -16.34 -15.36
N HIS A 173 0.62 -15.98 -14.28
CA HIS A 173 0.34 -16.83 -13.13
C HIS A 173 -1.16 -16.97 -12.92
N ARG A 174 -1.63 -18.18 -12.63
CA ARG A 174 -3.01 -18.44 -12.23
C ARG A 174 -3.06 -18.74 -10.73
N LEU A 175 -3.73 -17.89 -9.98
CA LEU A 175 -3.77 -17.90 -8.53
C LEU A 175 -5.12 -18.39 -8.01
N GLU A 176 -5.12 -18.98 -6.82
CA GLU A 176 -6.31 -19.19 -6.00
C GLU A 176 -6.33 -18.07 -4.93
N PRO A 177 -7.16 -17.02 -5.07
CA PRO A 177 -7.12 -15.84 -4.19
C PRO A 177 -7.28 -16.17 -2.70
N ASP A 178 -8.07 -17.20 -2.40
CA ASP A 178 -8.27 -17.79 -1.06
C ASP A 178 -6.95 -18.04 -0.28
N LYS A 179 -5.82 -18.23 -0.97
CA LYS A 179 -4.51 -18.55 -0.37
C LYS A 179 -3.65 -17.32 -0.03
N PHE A 180 -4.06 -16.12 -0.44
CA PHE A 180 -3.23 -14.93 -0.37
C PHE A 180 -3.91 -13.83 0.43
N ASP A 181 -3.12 -12.99 1.10
CA ASP A 181 -3.65 -11.74 1.61
C ASP A 181 -3.61 -10.69 0.51
N PHE A 182 -4.73 -10.02 0.27
CA PHE A 182 -4.82 -8.97 -0.75
C PHE A 182 -5.87 -7.92 -0.41
N ILE A 183 -5.78 -6.78 -1.09
CA ILE A 183 -6.85 -5.80 -1.16
C ILE A 183 -7.20 -5.51 -2.62
N VAL A 184 -8.46 -5.19 -2.87
CA VAL A 184 -8.94 -4.68 -4.14
C VAL A 184 -9.40 -3.24 -3.93
N GLN A 185 -8.96 -2.34 -4.79
CA GLN A 185 -9.20 -0.92 -4.69
C GLN A 185 -9.50 -0.35 -6.08
N LYS A 186 -10.37 0.65 -6.17
CA LYS A 186 -10.54 1.44 -7.40
C LYS A 186 -9.24 2.15 -7.74
N ARG A 187 -8.90 2.20 -9.02
CA ARG A 187 -7.73 2.94 -9.48
C ARG A 187 -8.06 4.42 -9.54
N ALA A 188 -7.22 5.23 -8.92
CA ALA A 188 -7.28 6.68 -9.01
C ALA A 188 -6.16 7.22 -9.90
N ILE A 189 -6.41 8.40 -10.46
CA ILE A 189 -5.41 9.24 -11.12
C ILE A 189 -4.53 9.84 -10.03
N SER A 190 -3.21 9.92 -10.23
CA SER A 190 -2.33 10.49 -9.19
C SER A 190 -2.66 11.97 -8.95
N VAL A 191 -2.38 12.51 -7.76
CA VAL A 191 -2.62 13.93 -7.47
C VAL A 191 -1.87 14.84 -8.44
N HIS A 192 -0.65 14.47 -8.82
CA HIS A 192 0.15 15.20 -9.81
C HIS A 192 -0.56 15.26 -11.16
N ASP A 193 -0.86 14.09 -11.74
CA ASP A 193 -1.48 14.04 -13.06
C ASP A 193 -2.85 14.74 -13.09
N TYR A 194 -3.60 14.66 -12.00
CA TYR A 194 -4.92 15.29 -11.92
C TYR A 194 -4.81 16.82 -11.86
N ILE A 195 -3.91 17.37 -11.02
CA ILE A 195 -3.73 18.83 -10.90
C ILE A 195 -3.10 19.41 -12.17
N ASP A 196 -2.14 18.70 -12.78
CA ASP A 196 -1.53 19.09 -14.06
C ASP A 196 -2.57 19.17 -15.19
N SER A 197 -3.65 18.38 -15.08
CA SER A 197 -4.73 18.35 -16.07
C SER A 197 -5.79 19.44 -15.90
N CYS A 198 -5.78 20.18 -14.78
CA CYS A 198 -6.72 21.27 -14.51
C CYS A 198 -6.54 22.40 -15.52
N ARG A 199 -7.64 22.86 -16.11
CA ARG A 199 -7.65 23.86 -17.20
C ARG A 199 -7.84 25.28 -16.69
N ASP A 200 -8.48 25.43 -15.55
CA ASP A 200 -8.83 26.72 -14.99
C ASP A 200 -8.79 26.72 -13.45
N SER A 201 -8.96 27.92 -12.89
CA SER A 201 -8.97 28.17 -11.45
C SER A 201 -10.09 27.43 -10.73
N GLN A 202 -11.21 27.18 -11.39
CA GLN A 202 -12.36 26.52 -10.80
C GLN A 202 -12.10 25.02 -10.63
N GLU A 203 -11.52 24.37 -11.65
CA GLU A 203 -11.07 22.97 -11.60
C GLU A 203 -10.01 22.76 -10.53
N ALA A 204 -8.97 23.61 -10.50
CA ALA A 204 -7.93 23.55 -9.47
C ALA A 204 -8.50 23.77 -8.07
N GLY A 205 -9.40 24.75 -7.90
CA GLY A 205 -10.08 25.02 -6.63
C GLY A 205 -10.91 23.82 -6.14
N ARG A 206 -11.67 23.16 -7.04
CA ARG A 206 -12.40 21.93 -6.69
C ARG A 206 -11.45 20.80 -6.26
N ALA A 207 -10.31 20.66 -6.94
CA ALA A 207 -9.31 19.65 -6.61
C ALA A 207 -8.73 19.86 -5.20
N PHE A 208 -8.29 21.08 -4.87
CA PHE A 208 -7.77 21.41 -3.55
C PHE A 208 -8.81 21.25 -2.44
N ALA A 209 -10.03 21.76 -2.66
CA ALA A 209 -11.13 21.58 -1.71
C ALA A 209 -11.40 20.09 -1.44
N SER A 210 -11.36 19.25 -2.48
CA SER A 210 -11.52 17.80 -2.34
C SER A 210 -10.41 17.16 -1.51
N ILE A 211 -9.14 17.57 -1.71
CA ILE A 211 -8.00 17.09 -0.92
C ILE A 211 -8.15 17.46 0.57
N PHE A 212 -8.52 18.71 0.87
CA PHE A 212 -8.71 19.14 2.26
C PHE A 212 -9.90 18.44 2.90
N HIS A 213 -10.98 18.27 2.15
CA HIS A 213 -12.15 17.51 2.58
C HIS A 213 -11.77 16.06 2.92
N LEU A 214 -10.98 15.38 2.09
CA LEU A 214 -10.48 14.03 2.37
C LEU A 214 -9.75 13.95 3.73
N ILE A 215 -8.85 14.90 4.00
CA ILE A 215 -8.08 14.93 5.25
C ILE A 215 -9.01 15.15 6.44
N LYS A 216 -9.90 16.15 6.35
CA LYS A 216 -10.84 16.52 7.41
C LYS A 216 -11.81 15.38 7.72
N VAL A 217 -12.46 14.80 6.72
CA VAL A 217 -13.43 13.69 6.91
C VAL A 217 -12.77 12.50 7.59
N ARG A 218 -11.56 12.12 7.17
CA ARG A 218 -10.82 11.03 7.82
C ARG A 218 -10.52 11.35 9.30
N ALA A 219 -10.06 12.57 9.58
CA ALA A 219 -9.76 13.01 10.94
C ALA A 219 -11.02 13.00 11.83
N LEU A 220 -12.14 13.53 11.33
CA LEU A 220 -13.43 13.54 12.03
C LEU A 220 -14.00 12.12 12.28
N LYS A 221 -13.66 11.16 11.43
CA LYS A 221 -13.92 9.73 11.68
C LYS A 221 -13.01 9.11 12.75
N GLY A 222 -12.13 9.90 13.38
CA GLY A 222 -11.26 9.46 14.48
C GLY A 222 -9.94 8.86 14.03
N TYR A 223 -9.50 9.11 12.79
CA TYR A 223 -8.29 8.49 12.23
C TYR A 223 -7.18 9.50 11.89
N ARG A 224 -6.02 9.26 12.48
CA ARG A 224 -4.77 9.94 12.14
C ARG A 224 -3.98 9.15 11.10
N ASP A 225 -3.29 9.86 10.20
CA ASP A 225 -2.46 9.24 9.17
C ASP A 225 -0.97 9.46 9.43
N ARG A 226 -0.27 8.34 9.61
CA ARG A 226 1.18 8.33 9.87
C ARG A 226 2.03 8.45 8.62
N ASP A 227 1.44 8.41 7.44
CA ASP A 227 2.13 8.62 6.16
C ASP A 227 1.28 9.47 5.20
N PRO A 228 1.07 10.75 5.54
CA PRO A 228 0.05 11.58 4.91
C PRO A 228 0.52 12.29 3.64
N ASN A 229 1.63 11.87 3.02
CA ASN A 229 2.15 12.54 1.84
C ASN A 229 1.11 12.57 0.72
N ILE A 230 0.54 13.76 0.46
CA ILE A 230 -0.57 13.94 -0.49
C ILE A 230 -0.14 13.53 -1.90
N ARG A 231 1.08 13.92 -2.29
CA ARG A 231 1.61 13.74 -3.64
C ARG A 231 1.72 12.28 -4.06
N THR A 232 2.16 11.43 -3.14
CA THR A 232 2.45 10.01 -3.45
C THR A 232 1.35 9.07 -2.99
N ASN A 233 0.58 9.46 -1.98
CA ASN A 233 -0.33 8.54 -1.28
C ASN A 233 -1.81 8.89 -1.47
N CYS A 234 -2.12 9.98 -2.19
CA CYS A 234 -3.48 10.33 -2.59
C CYS A 234 -3.62 10.32 -4.11
N GLY A 235 -4.87 10.34 -4.58
CA GLY A 235 -5.22 10.53 -5.98
C GLY A 235 -6.69 10.88 -6.13
N PHE A 236 -7.15 10.99 -7.36
CA PHE A 236 -8.51 11.35 -7.70
C PHE A 236 -9.26 10.21 -8.37
N LEU A 237 -10.48 9.98 -7.90
CA LEU A 237 -11.45 9.06 -8.46
C LEU A 237 -12.76 9.82 -8.67
N ASP A 238 -13.22 9.87 -9.92
CA ASP A 238 -14.44 10.59 -10.31
C ASP A 238 -14.47 12.05 -9.79
N GLY A 239 -13.34 12.74 -9.90
CA GLY A 239 -13.15 14.11 -9.44
C GLY A 239 -13.07 14.31 -7.93
N ARG A 240 -13.05 13.23 -7.14
CA ARG A 240 -12.91 13.26 -5.68
C ARG A 240 -11.55 12.74 -5.24
N ALA A 241 -10.91 13.43 -4.29
CA ALA A 241 -9.68 12.98 -3.69
C ALA A 241 -9.92 11.75 -2.80
N ILE A 242 -9.09 10.73 -2.98
CA ILE A 242 -9.04 9.52 -2.16
C ILE A 242 -7.61 9.22 -1.72
N LYS A 243 -7.46 8.44 -0.64
CA LYS A 243 -6.19 7.88 -0.20
C LYS A 243 -5.91 6.56 -0.94
N ILE A 244 -4.82 6.51 -1.68
CA ILE A 244 -4.39 5.31 -2.42
C ILE A 244 -3.54 4.38 -1.54
N ASP A 245 -2.64 4.92 -0.72
CA ASP A 245 -1.87 4.13 0.25
C ASP A 245 -2.53 4.16 1.63
N VAL A 246 -3.11 3.03 2.03
CA VAL A 246 -4.02 2.94 3.16
C VAL A 246 -3.45 2.13 4.32
N GLY A 247 -2.13 1.90 4.35
CA GLY A 247 -1.49 1.02 5.34
C GLY A 247 -1.09 1.68 6.66
N ARG A 248 -1.48 2.95 6.92
CA ARG A 248 -0.88 3.79 7.99
C ARG A 248 -1.86 4.60 8.84
N PHE A 249 -3.14 4.25 8.84
CA PHE A 249 -4.15 4.83 9.72
C PHE A 249 -4.07 4.27 11.14
N VAL A 250 -4.28 5.14 12.12
CA VAL A 250 -4.37 4.77 13.54
C VAL A 250 -5.54 5.52 14.20
N PRO A 251 -6.23 4.89 15.16
CA PRO A 251 -7.30 5.55 15.90
C PRO A 251 -6.72 6.68 16.76
N SER A 252 -7.45 7.77 16.88
CA SER A 252 -7.03 8.96 17.61
C SER A 252 -8.24 9.85 17.88
N GLU A 253 -8.84 9.72 19.07
CA GLU A 253 -10.05 10.46 19.48
C GLU A 253 -9.87 11.97 19.39
N ILE A 254 -8.66 12.49 19.68
CA ILE A 254 -8.36 13.91 19.56
C ILE A 254 -8.63 14.45 18.14
N MET A 255 -8.54 13.63 17.08
CA MET A 255 -8.83 14.04 15.71
C MET A 255 -10.29 14.47 15.50
N GLN A 256 -11.20 14.07 16.38
CA GLN A 256 -12.62 14.44 16.28
C GLN A 256 -12.90 15.81 16.91
N THR A 257 -11.95 16.37 17.66
CA THR A 257 -12.01 17.74 18.17
C THR A 257 -11.60 18.75 17.09
N HIS A 258 -12.06 19.99 17.20
CA HIS A 258 -11.66 21.06 16.29
C HIS A 258 -10.14 21.21 16.19
N GLU A 259 -9.48 21.31 17.35
CA GLU A 259 -8.02 21.43 17.45
C GLU A 259 -7.30 20.26 16.79
N GLY A 260 -7.81 19.04 16.96
CA GLY A 260 -7.17 17.85 16.43
C GLY A 260 -7.25 17.72 14.91
N TRP A 261 -8.43 17.88 14.29
CA TRP A 261 -8.52 17.78 12.83
C TRP A 261 -7.85 18.98 12.14
N GLU A 262 -7.96 20.18 12.71
CA GLU A 262 -7.32 21.38 12.15
C GLU A 262 -5.79 21.27 12.22
N GLY A 263 -5.25 20.84 13.36
CA GLY A 263 -3.82 20.57 13.52
C GLY A 263 -3.32 19.50 12.57
N GLU A 264 -4.08 18.43 12.36
CA GLU A 264 -3.76 17.39 11.37
C GLU A 264 -3.81 17.93 9.94
N LEU A 265 -4.82 18.74 9.58
CA LEU A 265 -4.89 19.38 8.28
C LEU A 265 -3.64 20.22 8.03
N ASN A 266 -3.33 21.17 8.92
CA ASN A 266 -2.19 22.07 8.81
C ASN A 266 -0.86 21.32 8.64
N ARG A 267 -0.65 20.26 9.42
CA ARG A 267 0.55 19.41 9.35
C ARG A 267 0.71 18.73 7.99
N ILE A 268 -0.40 18.28 7.40
CA ILE A 268 -0.39 17.52 6.15
C ILE A 268 -0.29 18.44 4.93
N VAL A 269 -0.97 19.59 4.97
CA VAL A 269 -1.04 20.51 3.84
C VAL A 269 0.24 21.33 3.66
N ALA A 270 1.02 21.57 4.71
CA ALA A 270 2.22 22.42 4.61
C ALA A 270 3.25 21.93 3.57
N PRO A 271 3.69 20.65 3.55
CA PRO A 271 4.60 20.17 2.49
C PRO A 271 3.96 20.14 1.09
N PHE A 272 2.63 20.08 1.02
CA PHE A 272 1.90 20.09 -0.23
C PHE A 272 1.78 21.51 -0.80
N GLU A 273 1.58 22.51 0.07
CA GLU A 273 1.62 23.93 -0.29
C GLU A 273 2.96 24.31 -0.91
N GLU A 274 4.07 23.88 -0.31
CA GLU A 274 5.41 24.11 -0.87
C GLU A 274 5.53 23.59 -2.31
N TRP A 275 4.96 22.42 -2.57
CA TRP A 275 4.93 21.85 -3.92
C TRP A 275 4.02 22.65 -4.86
N VAL A 276 2.82 23.04 -4.43
CA VAL A 276 1.91 23.89 -5.23
C VAL A 276 2.60 25.20 -5.59
N LEU A 277 3.27 25.85 -4.64
CA LEU A 277 3.98 27.12 -4.88
C LEU A 277 5.12 26.97 -5.90
N GLN A 278 5.78 25.80 -5.94
CA GLN A 278 6.89 25.52 -6.86
C GLN A 278 6.43 25.09 -8.26
N ALA A 279 5.42 24.22 -8.34
CA ALA A 279 4.99 23.58 -9.58
C ALA A 279 3.78 24.26 -10.24
N HIS A 280 2.93 24.92 -9.47
CA HIS A 280 1.65 25.53 -9.89
C HIS A 280 1.43 26.88 -9.20
N LYS A 281 2.41 27.77 -9.32
CA LYS A 281 2.42 29.08 -8.62
C LYS A 281 1.15 29.89 -8.92
N GLU A 282 0.61 29.77 -10.12
CA GLU A 282 -0.64 30.38 -10.57
C GLU A 282 -1.86 29.93 -9.76
N TRP A 283 -1.84 28.71 -9.20
CA TRP A 283 -2.92 28.15 -8.40
C TRP A 283 -2.76 28.36 -6.89
N HIS A 284 -1.61 28.86 -6.43
CA HIS A 284 -1.34 29.09 -5.01
C HIS A 284 -2.35 30.04 -4.32
N PRO A 285 -2.81 31.15 -4.93
CA PRO A 285 -3.86 31.98 -4.31
C PRO A 285 -5.17 31.22 -4.06
N ILE A 286 -5.59 30.40 -5.03
CA ILE A 286 -6.81 29.58 -4.93
C ILE A 286 -6.63 28.49 -3.88
N TYR A 287 -5.44 27.89 -3.81
CA TYR A 287 -5.09 26.93 -2.78
C TYR A 287 -5.26 27.53 -1.37
N LEU A 288 -4.76 28.74 -1.14
CA LEU A 288 -4.88 29.44 0.14
C LEU A 288 -6.33 29.77 0.48
N GLU A 289 -7.12 30.24 -0.48
CA GLU A 289 -8.56 30.48 -0.34
C GLU A 289 -9.28 29.20 0.12
N LYS A 290 -9.06 28.08 -0.59
CA LYS A 290 -9.69 26.79 -0.25
C LYS A 290 -9.23 26.21 1.08
N LEU A 291 -7.99 26.48 1.48
CA LEU A 291 -7.49 26.07 2.78
C LEU A 291 -8.16 26.87 3.91
N GLN A 292 -8.39 28.17 3.71
CA GLN A 292 -9.14 29.01 4.66
C GLN A 292 -10.60 28.57 4.77
N GLU A 293 -11.27 28.30 3.65
CA GLU A 293 -12.63 27.75 3.64
C GLU A 293 -12.72 26.42 4.42
N ALA A 294 -11.74 25.53 4.22
CA ALA A 294 -11.72 24.23 4.90
C ALA A 294 -11.58 24.34 6.43
N ARG A 295 -10.93 25.41 6.92
CA ARG A 295 -10.78 25.73 8.36
C ARG A 295 -12.02 26.36 8.98
N ALA A 296 -12.82 27.09 8.19
CA ALA A 296 -13.98 27.82 8.68
C ALA A 296 -15.23 26.94 8.88
N LEU A 297 -15.26 25.76 8.26
CA LEU A 297 -16.30 24.72 8.40
C LEU A 297 -16.00 23.78 9.56
#